data_AF-M4DMU1-F1
#
_entry.id   AF-M4DMU1-F1
#
_cell.length_a   1.000
_cell.length_b   1.000
_cell.length_c   1.000
_cell.angle_alpha   90.00
_cell.angle_beta   90.00
_cell.angle_gamma   90.00
#
_symmetry.space_group_name_H-M   'P 1'
#
loop_
_entity.id
_entity.type
_entity.pdbx_description
1 polymer ?
#
loop_
_entity_poly.entity_id
_entity_poly.type
_entity_poly.pdbx_seq_one_letter_code
_entity_poly.pdbx_strand_id
1 'polypeptide(L)'
;MGVEVILTYNFPDIIRYTHIQCVAYGALAHRLNAFWRSNTADVVVCVLRLWRIEWGEGGFNYVTNMEGGSDILFDSDIPEIQFFKSQIPSIDL
;
A
#
# COMPACT_ATOMS: atom_id res chain seq x y z
N MET A 1 12.46 -5.40 7.17
CA MET A 1 12.00 -5.67 5.80
C MET A 1 11.11 -4.49 5.44
N GLY A 2 11.59 -3.55 4.62
CA GLY A 2 10.78 -2.41 4.16
C GLY A 2 9.99 -2.83 2.94
N VAL A 3 8.71 -2.47 2.86
CA VAL A 3 7.88 -2.73 1.68
C VAL A 3 7.57 -1.37 1.07
N GLU A 4 8.07 -1.14 -0.14
CA GLU A 4 7.71 0.06 -0.89
C GLU A 4 6.28 -0.13 -1.43
N VAL A 5 5.35 0.73 -1.01
CA VAL A 5 3.93 0.64 -1.43
C VAL A 5 3.59 1.95 -2.12
N ILE A 6 3.24 1.87 -3.40
CA ILE A 6 2.86 3.06 -4.17
C ILE A 6 1.43 3.44 -3.78
N LEU A 7 1.24 4.66 -3.24
CA LEU A 7 -0.08 5.20 -2.93
C LEU A 7 -0.46 6.21 -4.02
N THR A 8 -1.62 6.01 -4.61
CA THR A 8 -2.21 6.93 -5.60
C THR A 8 -3.26 7.81 -4.95
N TYR A 9 -3.19 9.12 -5.24
CA TYR A 9 -4.24 10.07 -4.87
C TYR A 9 -4.98 10.50 -6.14
N ASN A 10 -6.31 10.36 -6.17
CA ASN A 10 -7.12 10.84 -7.28
C ASN A 10 -7.41 12.34 -7.09
N PHE A 11 -6.76 13.18 -7.89
CA PHE A 11 -7.31 14.48 -8.26
C PHE A 11 -8.12 14.31 -9.57
N PRO A 12 -9.20 15.08 -9.80
CA PRO A 12 -10.24 14.75 -10.78
C PRO A 12 -9.81 14.51 -12.23
N ASP A 13 -8.55 14.79 -12.63
CA ASP A 13 -8.12 14.64 -14.03
C ASP A 13 -6.67 14.13 -14.22
N ILE A 14 -5.94 13.77 -13.15
CA ILE A 14 -4.57 13.21 -13.26
C ILE A 14 -4.32 12.19 -12.14
N ILE A 15 -4.11 10.92 -12.49
CA ILE A 15 -3.54 9.93 -11.56
C ILE A 15 -2.06 10.27 -11.40
N ARG A 16 -1.71 10.94 -10.29
CA ARG A 16 -0.31 11.10 -9.90
C ARG A 16 0.07 9.94 -8.98
N TYR A 17 1.00 9.12 -9.44
CA TYR A 17 1.64 8.10 -8.63
C TYR A 17 2.67 8.79 -7.72
N THR A 18 2.43 8.79 -6.41
CA THR A 18 3.42 9.22 -5.44
C THR A 18 3.94 7.97 -4.75
N HIS A 19 5.24 7.70 -4.91
CA HIS A 19 5.88 6.62 -4.19
C HIS A 19 5.98 7.02 -2.72
N ILE A 20 5.38 6.22 -1.85
CA ILE A 20 5.37 6.45 -0.41
C ILE A 20 5.98 5.23 0.28
N GLN A 21 7.01 5.46 1.10
CA GLN A 21 7.58 4.38 1.87
C GLN A 21 6.59 3.92 2.95
N CYS A 22 6.38 2.60 3.05
CA CYS A 22 5.55 1.98 4.07
C CYS A 22 6.39 1.00 4.90
N VAL A 23 6.23 1.04 6.22
CA VAL A 23 6.98 0.16 7.12
C VAL A 23 6.02 -0.63 7.99
N ALA A 24 6.04 -1.95 7.83
CA ALA A 24 5.29 -2.88 8.66
C ALA A 24 6.20 -3.49 9.74
N TYR A 25 5.67 -3.65 10.94
CA TYR A 25 6.31 -4.26 12.10
C TYR A 25 5.45 -5.38 12.69
N GLY A 26 6.09 -6.26 13.46
CA GLY A 26 5.43 -7.32 14.22
C GLY A 26 4.69 -8.34 13.34
N ALA A 27 3.55 -8.84 13.84
CA ALA A 27 2.75 -9.85 13.17
C ALA A 27 2.26 -9.41 11.77
N LEU A 28 2.01 -8.11 11.58
CA LEU A 28 1.60 -7.57 10.29
C LEU A 28 2.71 -7.69 9.23
N ALA A 29 3.96 -7.46 9.62
CA ALA A 29 5.12 -7.63 8.73
C ALA A 29 5.27 -9.09 8.29
N HIS A 30 5.10 -10.04 9.21
CA HIS A 30 5.17 -11.47 8.89
C HIS A 30 4.06 -11.90 7.93
N ARG A 31 2.83 -11.42 8.16
CA ARG A 31 1.69 -11.69 7.28
C ARG A 31 1.87 -11.08 5.89
N LEU A 32 2.35 -9.84 5.80
CA LEU A 32 2.66 -9.19 4.52
C LEU A 32 3.72 -9.97 3.74
N ASN A 33 4.80 -10.39 4.40
CA ASN A 33 5.84 -11.20 3.76
C ASN A 33 5.32 -12.60 3.36
N ALA A 34 4.49 -13.24 4.16
CA ALA A 34 3.87 -14.52 3.82
C ALA A 34 2.96 -14.39 2.59
N PHE A 35 2.11 -13.35 2.56
CA PHE A 35 1.26 -13.05 1.42
C PHE A 35 2.08 -12.82 0.14
N TRP A 36 3.10 -11.96 0.21
CA TRP A 36 3.96 -11.65 -0.94
C TRP A 36 4.62 -12.91 -1.50
N ARG A 37 5.17 -13.78 -0.64
CA ARG A 37 5.82 -15.03 -1.07
C ARG A 37 4.86 -16.05 -1.69
N SER A 38 3.57 -15.97 -1.36
CA SER A 38 2.54 -16.84 -1.94
C SER A 38 1.93 -16.29 -3.22
N ASN A 39 2.24 -15.04 -3.58
CA ASN A 39 1.68 -14.36 -4.74
C ASN A 39 2.70 -14.36 -5.89
N THR A 40 2.21 -14.54 -7.11
CA THR A 40 3.02 -14.47 -8.34
C THR A 40 2.78 -13.18 -9.13
N ALA A 41 1.87 -12.32 -8.66
CA ALA A 41 1.62 -11.04 -9.29
C ALA A 41 2.77 -10.07 -9.00
N ASP A 42 3.19 -9.35 -10.03
CA ASP A 42 4.25 -8.36 -9.87
C ASP A 42 3.77 -7.08 -9.16
N VAL A 43 2.45 -6.82 -9.24
CA VAL A 43 1.80 -5.69 -8.57
C VAL A 43 0.63 -6.19 -7.74
N VAL A 44 0.63 -5.84 -6.46
CA VAL A 44 -0.45 -6.13 -5.52
C VAL A 44 -1.09 -4.82 -5.07
N VAL A 45 -2.40 -4.69 -5.26
CA VAL A 45 -3.18 -3.59 -4.71
C VAL A 45 -3.75 -4.01 -3.35
N CYS A 46 -3.48 -3.21 -2.32
CA CYS A 46 -3.95 -3.46 -0.96
C CYS A 46 -4.46 -2.18 -0.29
N VAL A 47 -5.26 -2.33 0.76
CA VAL A 47 -5.74 -1.21 1.57
C VAL A 47 -5.03 -1.19 2.91
N LEU A 48 -4.39 -0.05 3.20
CA LEU A 48 -3.77 0.22 4.49
C LEU A 48 -4.83 0.81 5.44
N ARG A 49 -5.23 0.08 6.49
CA ARG A 49 -6.23 0.54 7.48
C ARG A 49 -5.57 1.01 8.76
N LEU A 50 -5.94 2.21 9.21
CA LEU A 50 -5.46 2.82 10.46
C LEU A 50 -3.93 2.91 10.53
N TRP A 51 -3.27 3.22 9.41
CA TRP A 51 -1.82 3.46 9.38
C TRP A 51 -1.51 4.89 9.81
N ARG A 52 -0.36 5.06 10.47
CA ARG A 52 0.13 6.34 10.97
C ARG A 52 1.10 6.95 9.96
N ILE A 53 0.98 8.25 9.75
CA ILE A 53 1.96 9.04 9.00
C ILE A 53 3.09 9.45 9.95
N GLU A 54 4.32 9.19 9.55
CA GLU A 54 5.54 9.67 10.22
C GLU A 54 6.09 10.90 9.50
N TRP A 55 6.28 11.96 10.28
CA TRP A 55 6.84 13.23 9.83
C TRP A 55 8.27 13.35 10.33
N GLY A 56 9.17 13.84 9.47
CA GLY A 56 10.56 14.14 9.83
C GLY A 56 10.92 15.59 9.51
N GLU A 57 12.17 15.96 9.73
CA GLU A 57 12.71 17.20 9.19
C GLU A 57 12.61 17.17 7.65
N GLY A 58 11.93 18.16 7.07
CA GLY A 58 11.69 18.21 5.63
C GLY A 58 10.32 17.68 5.16
N GLY A 59 9.47 17.19 6.08
CA GLY A 59 8.07 16.87 5.79
C GLY A 59 7.75 15.38 5.90
N PHE A 60 6.94 14.88 4.97
CA PHE A 60 6.48 13.49 4.98
C PHE A 60 7.66 12.53 4.83
N ASN A 61 7.77 11.55 5.72
CA ASN A 61 8.85 10.57 5.69
C ASN A 61 8.35 9.21 5.21
N TYR A 62 7.48 8.56 5.99
CA TYR A 62 6.89 7.26 5.65
C TYR A 62 5.56 7.05 6.37
N VAL A 63 4.83 5.99 6.03
CA VAL A 63 3.70 5.50 6.83
C VAL A 63 4.05 4.20 7.53
N THR A 64 3.56 4.01 8.74
CA THR A 64 3.83 2.82 9.54
C THR A 64 2.57 2.28 10.20
N ASN A 65 2.60 0.98 10.51
CA ASN A 65 1.54 0.34 11.27
C ASN A 65 1.65 0.65 12.77
N MET A 66 0.50 0.72 13.42
CA MET A 66 0.33 0.66 14.87
C MET A 66 0.02 -0.79 15.25
N GLU A 67 0.80 -1.34 16.19
CA GLU A 67 0.61 -2.71 16.64
C GLU A 67 -0.78 -2.89 17.28
N GLY A 68 -1.50 -3.95 16.87
CA GLY A 68 -2.86 -4.24 17.32
C GLY A 68 -3.97 -3.37 16.72
N GLY A 69 -3.64 -2.29 16.01
CA GLY A 69 -4.63 -1.36 15.44
C GLY A 69 -4.66 -1.32 13.91
N SER A 70 -3.49 -1.37 13.27
CA SER A 70 -3.41 -1.30 11.81
C SER A 70 -3.58 -2.65 11.15
N ASP A 71 -4.10 -2.61 9.92
CA ASP A 71 -4.27 -3.81 9.12
C ASP A 71 -4.00 -3.56 7.62
N ILE A 72 -3.83 -4.64 6.87
CA ILE A 72 -3.76 -4.64 5.41
C ILE A 72 -4.85 -5.55 4.88
N LEU A 73 -5.71 -5.01 4.01
CA LEU A 73 -6.66 -5.80 3.23
C LEU A 73 -6.06 -6.07 1.85
N PHE A 74 -5.79 -7.34 1.58
CA PHE A 74 -5.42 -7.84 0.26
C PHE A 74 -6.68 -8.21 -0.51
N ASP A 75 -6.66 -8.06 -1.83
CA ASP A 75 -7.72 -8.52 -2.75
C ASP A 75 -9.14 -8.13 -2.35
N SER A 76 -9.29 -6.90 -1.90
CA SER A 76 -10.58 -6.40 -1.44
C SER A 76 -11.54 -6.17 -2.61
N ASP A 77 -12.75 -6.70 -2.51
CA ASP A 77 -13.84 -6.55 -3.49
C ASP A 77 -14.59 -5.21 -3.40
N ILE A 78 -13.93 -4.19 -2.85
CA ILE A 78 -14.53 -2.85 -2.71
C ILE A 78 -14.58 -2.22 -4.12
N PRO A 79 -15.75 -1.74 -4.58
CA PRO A 79 -15.93 -1.24 -5.94
C PRO A 79 -14.90 -0.18 -6.36
N GLU A 80 -14.55 0.73 -5.47
CA GLU A 80 -13.56 1.79 -5.69
C GLU A 80 -12.16 1.23 -5.92
N ILE A 81 -11.81 0.11 -5.28
CA ILE A 81 -10.52 -0.57 -5.46
C ILE A 81 -10.50 -1.31 -6.80
N GLN A 82 -11.61 -1.94 -7.18
CA GLN A 82 -11.73 -2.61 -8.47
C GLN A 82 -11.66 -1.60 -9.62
N PHE A 83 -12.35 -0.46 -9.47
CA PHE A 83 -12.20 0.67 -10.37
C PHE A 83 -10.76 1.14 -10.44
N PHE A 84 -10.11 1.36 -9.29
CA PHE A 84 -8.70 1.76 -9.25
C PHE A 84 -7.77 0.75 -9.94
N LYS A 85 -7.91 -0.55 -9.66
CA LYS A 85 -7.17 -1.63 -10.32
C LYS A 85 -7.29 -1.54 -11.85
N SER A 86 -8.47 -1.22 -12.38
CA SER A 86 -8.69 -1.07 -13.83
C SER A 86 -7.94 0.12 -14.46
N GLN A 87 -7.56 1.12 -13.66
CA GLN A 87 -6.85 2.32 -14.11
C GLN A 87 -5.33 2.17 -14.05
N ILE A 88 -4.83 1.16 -13.33
CA ILE A 88 -3.41 0.84 -13.31
C ILE A 88 -3.08 0.33 -14.72
N PRO A 89 -2.20 1.02 -15.48
CA PRO A 89 -1.75 0.50 -16.76
C PRO A 89 -1.27 -0.92 -16.52
N SER A 90 -1.56 -1.85 -17.43
CA SER A 90 -0.79 -3.07 -17.51
C SER A 90 0.64 -2.64 -17.78
N ILE A 91 1.42 -2.43 -16.72
CA ILE A 91 2.85 -2.24 -16.82
C ILE A 91 3.30 -3.60 -17.34
N ASP A 92 3.66 -3.65 -18.62
CA ASP A 92 4.49 -4.71 -19.15
C ASP A 92 5.78 -4.67 -18.33
N LEU A 93 5.84 -5.49 -17.28
CA LEU A 93 7.01 -5.72 -16.44
C LEU A 93 7.95 -6.70 -17.12
#